data_AF-A0A9E5N723-F1
#
_entry.id   AF-A0A9E5N723-F1
#
_cell.length_a   1.000
_cell.length_b   1.000
_cell.length_c   1.000
_cell.angle_alpha   90.00
_cell.angle_beta   90.00
_cell.angle_gamma   90.00
#
_symmetry.space_group_name_H-M   'P 1'
#
loop_
_entity.id
_entity.type
_entity.pdbx_description
1 polymer ?
#
loop_
_entity_poly.entity_id
_entity_poly.type
_entity_poly.pdbx_seq_one_letter_code
_entity_poly.pdbx_strand_id
1 'polypeptide(L)'
;MAKPMPSAINSGRMRLTAALEYLSQGWALLPLLPSGKVPHADLLPKDIRGRPSWKLLALRPASDPEVRDWFAKEPNCNIGIICGPASGGLVIADLDAPPPASWERPITPCVRTSRGEHLYFRTQQ
;
A
#
# COMPACT_ATOMS: atom_id res chain seq x y z
N MET A 1 -23.44 -7.33 19.18
CA MET A 1 -23.37 -8.30 18.06
C MET A 1 -22.10 -8.02 17.27
N ALA A 2 -21.12 -8.93 17.31
CA ALA A 2 -19.90 -8.79 16.51
C ALA A 2 -20.22 -9.10 15.04
N LYS A 3 -19.84 -8.20 14.11
CA LYS A 3 -19.91 -8.49 12.67
C LYS A 3 -19.03 -9.71 12.36
N PRO A 4 -19.47 -10.65 11.52
CA PRO A 4 -18.62 -11.78 11.13
C PRO A 4 -17.38 -11.23 10.41
N MET A 5 -16.20 -11.69 10.82
CA MET A 5 -14.96 -11.37 10.11
C MET A 5 -15.05 -11.93 8.69
N PRO A 6 -14.73 -11.15 7.64
CA PRO A 6 -14.67 -11.69 6.29
C PRO A 6 -13.67 -12.86 6.27
N SER A 7 -14.03 -13.98 5.64
CA SER A 7 -13.12 -15.12 5.50
C SER A 7 -11.80 -14.65 4.88
N ALA A 8 -10.66 -15.20 5.33
CA ALA A 8 -9.33 -14.77 4.90
C ALA A 8 -9.18 -14.76 3.35
N ILE A 9 -9.85 -15.70 2.67
CA ILE A 9 -9.90 -15.81 1.21
C ILE A 9 -10.57 -14.58 0.57
N ASN A 10 -11.64 -14.04 1.18
CA ASN A 10 -12.33 -12.86 0.67
C ASN A 10 -11.48 -11.59 0.85
N SER A 11 -10.78 -11.48 1.98
CA SER A 11 -9.89 -10.35 2.30
C SER A 11 -8.63 -10.30 1.42
N GLY A 12 -8.08 -11.44 1.00
CA GLY A 12 -6.97 -11.50 0.05
C GLY A 12 -7.34 -10.98 -1.34
N ARG A 13 -8.49 -11.41 -1.87
CA ARG A 13 -9.00 -10.94 -3.18
C ARG A 13 -9.28 -9.44 -3.22
N MET A 14 -9.85 -8.89 -2.15
CA MET A 14 -10.08 -7.45 -2.04
C MET A 14 -8.77 -6.66 -2.08
N ARG A 15 -7.73 -7.14 -1.37
CA ARG A 15 -6.41 -6.50 -1.37
C ARG A 15 -5.71 -6.58 -2.73
N LEU A 16 -5.82 -7.71 -3.43
CA LEU A 16 -5.31 -7.83 -4.80
C LEU A 16 -6.02 -6.84 -5.73
N THR A 17 -7.35 -6.73 -5.62
CA THR A 17 -8.13 -5.79 -6.44
C THR A 17 -7.66 -4.35 -6.20
N ALA A 18 -7.55 -3.92 -4.94
CA ALA A 18 -7.03 -2.60 -4.60
C ALA A 18 -5.59 -2.37 -5.08
N ALA A 19 -4.72 -3.39 -4.98
CA ALA A 19 -3.35 -3.29 -5.48
C ALA A 19 -3.31 -3.04 -6.99
N LEU A 20 -4.14 -3.75 -7.77
CA LEU A 20 -4.22 -3.55 -9.21
C LEU A 20 -4.79 -2.17 -9.58
N GLU A 21 -5.76 -1.68 -8.81
CA GLU A 21 -6.29 -0.31 -8.96
C GLU A 21 -5.19 0.73 -8.70
N TYR A 22 -4.37 0.56 -7.65
CA TYR A 22 -3.25 1.45 -7.37
C TYR A 22 -2.18 1.42 -8.46
N LEU A 23 -1.87 0.23 -9.00
CA LEU A 23 -0.98 0.12 -10.17
C LEU A 23 -1.53 0.90 -11.37
N SER A 24 -2.83 0.81 -11.63
CA SER A 24 -3.47 1.53 -12.75
C SER A 24 -3.41 3.06 -12.59
N GLN A 25 -3.25 3.55 -11.35
CA GLN A 25 -3.02 4.96 -11.03
C GLN A 25 -1.54 5.37 -11.12
N GLY A 26 -0.65 4.43 -11.48
CA GLY A 26 0.80 4.66 -11.58
C GLY A 26 1.50 4.68 -10.23
N TRP A 27 0.93 4.06 -9.19
CA TRP A 27 1.57 4.01 -7.87
C TRP A 27 2.53 2.83 -7.77
N ALA A 28 3.70 3.09 -7.20
CA ALA A 28 4.67 2.06 -6.86
C ALA A 28 4.25 1.33 -5.58
N LEU A 29 4.19 0.01 -5.65
CA LEU A 29 3.76 -0.85 -4.55
C LEU A 29 4.91 -1.67 -3.97
N LEU A 30 4.74 -2.11 -2.73
CA LEU A 30 5.64 -3.06 -2.08
C LEU A 30 4.85 -4.12 -1.30
N PRO A 31 5.22 -5.41 -1.39
CA PRO A 31 4.57 -6.47 -0.63
C PRO A 31 5.00 -6.39 0.83
N LEU A 32 4.05 -6.58 1.73
CA LEU A 32 4.21 -6.56 3.18
C LEU A 32 3.80 -7.90 3.77
N LEU A 33 4.41 -8.26 4.90
CA LEU A 33 3.96 -9.39 5.70
C LEU A 33 2.48 -9.24 6.08
N PRO A 34 1.72 -10.34 6.18
CA PRO A 34 0.33 -10.31 6.62
C PRO A 34 0.16 -9.52 7.93
N SER A 35 -0.86 -8.67 7.98
CA SER A 35 -1.21 -7.85 9.16
C SER A 35 -0.07 -6.96 9.71
N GLY A 36 0.97 -6.69 8.91
CA GLY A 36 2.13 -5.91 9.31
C GLY A 36 2.44 -4.74 8.37
N LYS A 37 3.41 -3.92 8.81
CA LYS A 37 4.04 -2.84 8.02
C LYS A 37 5.48 -3.20 7.59
N VAL A 38 5.86 -4.46 7.73
CA VAL A 38 7.20 -4.96 7.41
C VAL A 38 7.22 -5.50 5.97
N PRO A 39 8.16 -5.07 5.10
CA PRO A 39 8.30 -5.61 3.75
C PRO A 39 8.48 -7.13 3.74
N HIS A 40 7.78 -7.81 2.83
CA HIS A 40 7.88 -9.26 2.67
C HIS A 40 9.15 -9.62 1.90
N ALA A 41 10.25 -9.87 2.61
CA ALA A 41 11.58 -10.08 2.03
C ALA A 41 11.62 -11.10 0.88
N ASP A 42 10.91 -12.23 0.99
CA ASP A 42 10.91 -13.28 -0.04
C ASP A 42 10.20 -12.89 -1.35
N LEU A 43 9.32 -11.88 -1.29
CA LEU A 43 8.57 -11.38 -2.45
C LEU A 43 9.23 -10.13 -3.06
N LEU A 44 10.24 -9.56 -2.40
CA LEU A 44 10.96 -8.41 -2.91
C LEU A 44 11.94 -8.81 -4.02
N PRO A 45 12.13 -7.94 -5.03
CA PRO A 45 13.23 -8.10 -5.96
C PRO A 45 14.56 -8.07 -5.22
N LYS A 46 15.53 -8.82 -5.75
CA LYS A 46 16.89 -8.93 -5.21
C LYS A 46 17.84 -8.00 -5.95
N ASP A 47 18.76 -7.38 -5.20
CA ASP A 47 19.86 -6.61 -5.77
C ASP A 47 20.90 -7.52 -6.43
N ILE A 48 21.95 -6.92 -7.02
CA ILE A 48 23.04 -7.65 -7.67
C ILE A 48 23.82 -8.61 -6.73
N ARG A 49 23.63 -8.48 -5.41
CA ARG A 49 24.22 -9.35 -4.38
C ARG A 49 23.22 -10.38 -3.85
N GLY A 50 22.04 -10.49 -4.48
CA GLY A 50 20.99 -11.41 -4.07
C GLY A 50 20.19 -10.96 -2.85
N ARG A 51 20.32 -9.72 -2.38
CA ARG A 51 19.63 -9.23 -1.18
C ARG A 51 18.29 -8.58 -1.52
N PRO A 52 17.20 -8.90 -0.82
CA PRO A 52 15.89 -8.32 -1.08
C PRO A 52 15.90 -6.80 -0.79
N SER A 53 15.30 -6.01 -1.69
CA SER A 53 15.27 -4.55 -1.55
C SER A 53 14.04 -3.92 -2.15
N TRP A 54 13.23 -3.26 -1.32
CA TRP A 54 12.08 -2.47 -1.77
C TRP A 54 12.50 -1.26 -2.60
N LYS A 55 13.73 -0.75 -2.44
CA LYS A 55 14.23 0.41 -3.22
C LYS A 55 14.24 0.13 -4.72
N LEU A 56 14.39 -1.13 -5.11
CA LEU A 56 14.30 -1.52 -6.52
C LEU A 56 12.87 -1.33 -7.06
N LEU A 57 11.84 -1.52 -6.23
CA LEU A 57 10.45 -1.24 -6.60
C LEU A 57 10.14 0.26 -6.69
N ALA A 58 10.92 1.11 -6.01
CA ALA A 58 10.83 2.57 -6.19
C ALA A 58 11.44 3.02 -7.53
N LEU A 59 12.48 2.33 -8.00
CA LEU A 59 13.15 2.63 -9.28
C LEU A 59 12.43 2.01 -10.48
N ARG A 60 11.95 0.77 -10.32
CA ARG A 60 11.16 0.02 -11.28
C ARG A 60 9.92 -0.51 -10.56
N PRO A 61 8.80 0.22 -10.62
CA PRO A 61 7.54 -0.25 -10.07
C PRO A 61 7.19 -1.66 -10.52
N ALA A 62 6.58 -2.43 -9.62
CA ALA A 62 6.11 -3.77 -9.93
C ALA A 62 5.05 -3.72 -11.04
N SER A 63 5.07 -4.72 -11.91
CA SER A 63 4.05 -4.95 -12.93
C SER A 63 2.84 -5.69 -12.36
N ASP A 64 1.70 -5.64 -13.07
CA ASP A 64 0.49 -6.41 -12.72
C ASP A 64 0.81 -7.91 -12.49
N PRO A 65 1.53 -8.63 -13.40
CA PRO A 65 1.89 -10.03 -13.16
C PRO A 65 2.72 -10.26 -11.89
N GLU A 66 3.65 -9.36 -11.55
CA GLU A 66 4.44 -9.46 -10.32
C GLU A 66 3.57 -9.30 -9.07
N VAL A 67 2.62 -8.36 -9.10
CA VAL A 67 1.67 -8.18 -8.00
C VAL A 67 0.77 -9.40 -7.84
N ARG A 68 0.24 -9.96 -8.93
CA ARG A 68 -0.55 -11.20 -8.88
C ARG A 68 0.26 -12.36 -8.30
N ASP A 69 1.53 -12.47 -8.68
CA ASP A 69 2.44 -13.49 -8.16
C ASP A 69 2.68 -13.33 -6.65
N TRP A 70 2.75 -12.10 -6.11
CA TRP A 70 2.80 -11.88 -4.67
C TRP A 70 1.60 -12.49 -3.95
N PHE A 71 0.38 -12.25 -4.45
CA PHE A 71 -0.85 -12.79 -3.85
C PHE A 71 -1.05 -14.29 -4.12
N ALA A 72 -0.45 -14.83 -5.18
CA ALA A 72 -0.44 -16.27 -5.42
C ALA A 72 0.46 -17.00 -4.42
N LYS A 73 1.63 -16.42 -4.10
CA LYS A 73 2.59 -16.96 -3.14
C LYS A 73 2.17 -16.74 -1.69
N GLU A 74 1.59 -15.58 -1.39
CA GLU A 74 1.10 -15.22 -0.06
C GLU A 74 -0.32 -14.60 -0.18
N PRO A 75 -1.38 -15.42 -0.12
CA PRO A 75 -2.76 -14.95 -0.27
C PRO A 75 -3.19 -13.91 0.79
N ASN A 76 -2.50 -13.87 1.93
CA ASN A 76 -2.74 -12.89 2.99
C ASN A 76 -1.78 -11.70 2.93
N CYS A 77 -1.02 -11.55 1.85
CA CYS A 77 -0.08 -10.46 1.64
C CYS A 77 -0.77 -9.11 1.87
N ASN A 78 -0.09 -8.23 2.60
CA ASN A 78 -0.52 -6.85 2.72
C ASN A 78 0.26 -6.00 1.72
N ILE A 79 -0.22 -4.80 1.40
CA ILE A 79 0.41 -3.94 0.39
C ILE A 79 0.73 -2.59 1.01
N GLY A 80 1.96 -2.14 0.77
CA GLY A 80 2.40 -0.77 1.00
C GLY A 80 2.49 0.01 -0.31
N ILE A 81 2.34 1.33 -0.21
CA ILE A 81 2.54 2.25 -1.33
C ILE A 81 3.84 3.03 -1.07
N ILE A 82 4.73 3.05 -2.06
CA ILE A 82 5.94 3.86 -2.04
C ILE A 82 5.55 5.28 -2.49
N CYS A 83 5.46 6.21 -1.55
CA CYS A 83 5.11 7.60 -1.83
C CYS A 83 6.22 8.34 -2.61
N GLY A 84 5.93 9.57 -3.04
CA GLY A 84 6.87 10.46 -3.70
C GLY A 84 6.97 10.22 -5.21
N PRO A 85 8.15 10.47 -5.82
CA PRO A 85 8.33 10.41 -7.28
C PRO A 85 7.93 9.06 -7.90
N ALA A 86 8.18 7.95 -7.19
CA ALA A 86 7.84 6.61 -7.63
C ALA A 86 6.32 6.39 -7.84
N SER A 87 5.49 7.23 -7.21
CA SER A 87 4.03 7.22 -7.34
C SER A 87 3.51 8.56 -7.88
N GLY A 88 4.25 9.19 -8.79
CA GLY A 88 3.81 10.42 -9.46
C GLY A 88 3.60 11.61 -8.52
N GLY A 89 4.37 11.68 -7.42
CA GLY A 89 4.27 12.74 -6.43
C GLY A 89 3.21 12.50 -5.36
N LEU A 90 2.78 11.26 -5.14
CA LEU A 90 1.86 10.93 -4.05
C LEU A 90 2.47 11.27 -2.68
N VAL A 91 1.70 11.97 -1.85
CA VAL A 91 2.03 12.28 -0.45
C VAL A 91 0.85 11.82 0.41
N ILE A 92 1.15 11.24 1.57
CA ILE A 92 0.13 10.83 2.53
C ILE A 92 0.38 11.60 3.83
N ALA A 93 -0.60 12.40 4.25
CA ALA A 93 -0.62 12.96 5.60
C ALA A 93 -1.23 11.93 6.56
N ASP A 94 -0.42 11.44 7.50
CA ASP A 94 -0.84 10.48 8.53
C ASP A 94 -1.22 11.25 9.80
N LEU A 95 -2.52 11.27 10.10
CA LEU A 95 -3.07 11.94 11.27
C LEU A 95 -3.34 10.88 12.35
N ASP A 96 -2.47 10.78 13.34
CA ASP A 96 -2.61 9.88 14.52
C ASP A 96 -3.62 10.42 15.56
N ALA A 97 -4.16 11.63 15.39
CA ALA A 97 -5.15 12.23 16.28
C ALA A 97 -6.18 13.05 15.48
N PRO A 98 -7.41 13.21 15.99
CA PRO A 98 -8.40 14.05 15.33
C PRO A 98 -7.87 15.49 15.23
N PRO A 99 -7.96 16.12 14.06
CA PRO A 99 -7.63 17.53 13.93
C PRO A 99 -8.60 18.39 14.75
N PRO A 100 -8.23 19.62 15.12
CA PRO A 100 -9.11 20.51 15.87
C PRO A 100 -10.40 20.80 15.09
N ALA A 101 -11.49 21.10 15.79
CA ALA A 101 -12.79 21.36 15.17
C ALA A 101 -12.78 22.55 14.19
N SER A 102 -11.81 23.46 14.32
CA SER A 102 -11.59 24.60 13.42
C SER A 102 -10.87 24.23 12.12
N TRP A 103 -10.38 23.00 11.98
CA TRP A 103 -9.66 22.59 10.78
C TRP A 103 -10.62 22.23 9.65
N GLU A 104 -10.55 23.00 8.57
CA GLU A 104 -11.27 22.70 7.34
C GLU A 104 -10.61 21.54 6.61
N ARG A 105 -11.35 20.43 6.51
CA ARG A 105 -10.86 19.21 5.89
C ARG A 105 -10.78 19.37 4.37
N PRO A 106 -9.60 19.15 3.76
CA PRO A 106 -9.50 19.11 2.31
C PRO A 106 -10.33 17.97 1.72
N ILE A 107 -10.98 18.22 0.58
CA ILE A 107 -11.66 17.17 -0.18
C ILE A 107 -10.60 16.34 -0.91
N THR A 108 -10.27 15.19 -0.36
CA THR A 108 -9.27 14.28 -0.93
C THR A 108 -9.52 12.83 -0.48
N PRO A 109 -9.01 11.79 -1.19
CA PRO A 109 -9.16 10.42 -0.72
C PRO A 109 -8.63 10.28 0.71
N CYS A 110 -9.45 9.66 1.55
CA CYS A 110 -9.20 9.51 2.97
C CYS A 110 -9.51 8.08 3.39
N VAL A 111 -8.60 7.44 4.11
CA VAL A 111 -8.86 6.12 4.72
C VAL A 111 -8.69 6.19 6.23
N ARG A 112 -9.55 5.48 6.96
CA ARG A 112 -9.40 5.32 8.41
C ARG A 112 -8.34 4.26 8.70
N THR A 113 -7.45 4.58 9.62
CA THR A 113 -6.45 3.66 10.16
C THR A 113 -6.89 3.19 11.56
N SER A 114 -6.11 2.32 12.18
CA SER A 114 -6.36 1.90 13.57
C SER A 114 -6.16 3.03 14.59
N ARG A 115 -5.42 4.09 14.23
CA ARG A 115 -5.07 5.19 15.14
C ARG A 115 -5.45 6.57 14.61
N GLY A 116 -6.24 6.65 13.54
CA GLY A 116 -6.63 7.92 12.95
C GLY A 116 -6.94 7.77 11.46
N GLU A 117 -6.27 8.54 10.62
CA GLU A 117 -6.58 8.59 9.19
C GLU A 117 -5.40 8.98 8.31
N HIS A 118 -5.44 8.52 7.07
CA HIS A 118 -4.53 8.94 6.01
C HIS A 118 -5.28 9.78 5.00
N LEU A 119 -4.74 10.96 4.70
CA LEU A 119 -5.21 11.85 3.64
C LEU A 119 -4.20 11.82 2.49
N TYR A 120 -4.69 11.57 1.28
CA TYR A 120 -3.85 11.39 0.10
C TYR A 120 -3.75 12.71 -0.66
N PHE A 121 -2.58 13.08 -1.14
CA PHE A 121 -2.34 14.30 -1.91
C PHE A 121 -1.40 14.01 -3.06
N ARG A 122 -1.41 14.89 -4.07
CA ARG A 122 -0.40 14.88 -5.13
C ARG A 122 0.34 16.20 -5.14
N THR A 123 1.66 16.15 -5.04
CA THR A 123 2.52 17.34 -5.16
C THR A 123 2.88 17.59 -6.63
N GLN A 124 3.07 18.86 -6.98
CA GLN A 124 3.79 19.24 -8.20
C GLN A 124 5.27 19.19 -7.82
N GLN A 125 6.01 18.18 -8.28
CA GLN A 125 7.47 18.18 -8.18
C GLN A 125 8.07 18.91 -9.37
#